data_AF-A0A6P0LYM4-F1
#
_entry.id   AF-A0A6P0LYM4-F1
#
_cell.length_a   1.000
_cell.length_b   1.000
_cell.length_c   1.000
_cell.angle_alpha   90.00
_cell.angle_beta   90.00
_cell.angle_gamma   90.00
#
_symmetry.space_group_name_H-M   'P 1'
#
loop_
_entity.id
_entity.type
_entity.pdbx_description
1 polymer ?
#
loop_
_entity_poly.entity_id
_entity_poly.type
_entity_poly.pdbx_seq_one_letter_code
_entity_poly.pdbx_strand_id
1 'polypeptide(L)'
;MTSDTLFLTPRTSNSKPNFANATGNAQFTNYSQAPAGTLTNAQVETLVKGGVATAIADAKASFINDPAFSQLFTQSTVVGTEGAFQGSANSRTEVVGNFSVGANQKFSFNFSAALELNAKEIENSNREYSEAKSGTFFFLLNTDQMNQPKIIDSFAISGDLISSRRIGDLDFGFSRNITLNSPTKRFDINGNNGIDFVKGSVTGTYQRTFSRNTNLTLVEINQSAVKLLGDTLIGNLGRDVRYGTIWNDELRGTNRNDKIYGSLGNDSLYGFDGNDILEGGQGHDQLFGSYGSDKLHGSFGNDTLKGGSGKDIMYGGSGRDIMYGGSGRDTMYGGIDDDTLKGGSGNDFIAGDAGNQNNNISVYRGHQYLLTSVAGTWDEAQAEAKRLGGNLVTINDAAEQTWLFNKFGSKELFWIGLTDKSREGNWKWVSGESATYRNWSPGEPNNSTIYGSQPEGEDYAVMGWGDRAWNDLSDRDPWHNNLRGVIEINQPSTKDAIIGGDDVIIGGRGSDTLVGGSGADKFVFKRNESLLPGEFDVIKDFEVGVDKFEFQGWGNNINASKWFNNEISQRGIIDTQDGALFRSDYGGTVLFEDVSVADLSYSDFSFS
;
A
#
# COMPACT_ATOMS: atom_id res chain seq x y z
N MET A 1 51.74 -10.38 -23.79
CA MET A 1 51.72 -10.37 -22.32
C MET A 1 50.26 -10.52 -21.92
N THR A 2 49.93 -11.69 -21.40
CA THR A 2 48.61 -12.04 -20.86
C THR A 2 48.39 -11.27 -19.56
N SER A 3 47.28 -10.55 -19.44
CA SER A 3 46.77 -10.13 -18.13
C SER A 3 45.35 -10.65 -18.00
N ASP A 4 45.21 -11.61 -17.10
CA ASP A 4 44.01 -12.40 -16.87
C ASP A 4 42.80 -11.52 -16.51
N THR A 5 41.75 -11.63 -17.32
CA THR A 5 40.40 -11.22 -16.94
C THR A 5 39.92 -12.19 -15.86
N LEU A 6 40.05 -11.79 -14.60
CA LEU A 6 39.44 -12.52 -13.48
C LEU A 6 37.92 -12.31 -13.57
N PHE A 7 37.20 -13.27 -14.13
CA PHE A 7 35.75 -13.35 -13.96
C PHE A 7 35.47 -13.58 -12.47
N LEU A 8 35.14 -12.52 -11.73
CA LEU A 8 34.36 -12.67 -10.52
C LEU A 8 32.95 -13.06 -10.98
N THR A 9 32.65 -14.35 -10.85
CA THR A 9 31.26 -14.80 -10.90
C THR A 9 30.46 -14.01 -9.86
N PRO A 10 29.24 -13.56 -10.19
CA PRO A 10 28.37 -12.96 -9.19
C PRO A 10 28.19 -13.97 -8.07
N ARG A 11 28.65 -13.65 -6.86
CA ARG A 11 28.15 -14.34 -5.67
C ARG A 11 26.67 -14.01 -5.60
N THR A 12 25.84 -15.01 -5.85
CA THR A 12 24.41 -14.94 -5.60
C THR A 12 24.16 -14.77 -4.10
N SER A 13 23.45 -13.71 -3.72
CA SER A 13 22.65 -13.66 -2.48
C SER A 13 21.91 -12.32 -2.46
N ASN A 14 20.62 -12.18 -2.13
CA ASN A 14 19.55 -13.11 -1.78
C ASN A 14 18.33 -12.19 -1.63
N SER A 15 17.46 -12.08 -2.64
CA SER A 15 16.30 -11.17 -2.66
C SER A 15 15.14 -11.64 -1.77
N LYS A 16 15.44 -12.11 -0.56
CA LYS A 16 14.43 -12.60 0.38
C LYS A 16 14.18 -11.57 1.47
N PRO A 17 12.90 -11.32 1.83
CA PRO A 17 12.52 -10.33 2.85
C PRO A 17 13.23 -10.55 4.19
N ASN A 18 13.29 -9.49 5.00
CA ASN A 18 13.85 -9.50 6.35
C ASN A 18 12.89 -10.25 7.28
N PHE A 19 13.43 -11.21 8.05
CA PHE A 19 12.66 -12.01 9.01
C PHE A 19 13.52 -12.31 10.24
N ALA A 20 12.86 -12.37 11.40
CA ALA A 20 13.43 -12.90 12.62
C ALA A 20 12.58 -14.06 13.15
N ASN A 21 13.25 -15.07 13.71
CA ASN A 21 12.57 -16.21 14.31
C ASN A 21 13.23 -16.55 15.65
N ALA A 22 12.40 -16.83 16.63
CA ALA A 22 12.85 -17.39 17.90
C ALA A 22 12.10 -18.67 18.17
N THR A 23 12.87 -19.72 18.45
CA THR A 23 12.36 -21.06 18.69
C THR A 23 13.02 -21.65 19.93
N GLY A 24 12.21 -22.32 20.73
CA GLY A 24 12.65 -22.96 21.96
C GLY A 24 11.60 -23.97 22.37
N ASN A 25 12.04 -25.17 22.74
CA ASN A 25 11.18 -26.20 23.29
C ASN A 25 11.79 -26.63 24.63
N ALA A 26 10.96 -26.72 25.66
CA ALA A 26 11.34 -27.30 26.92
C ALA A 26 10.97 -28.78 26.98
N GLN A 27 11.82 -29.59 27.59
CA GLN A 27 11.49 -30.97 27.92
C GLN A 27 11.64 -31.22 29.41
N PHE A 28 10.66 -31.91 29.99
CA PHE A 28 10.61 -32.23 31.40
C PHE A 28 10.68 -33.74 31.61
N THR A 29 11.58 -34.16 32.48
CA THR A 29 11.82 -35.58 32.75
C THR A 29 11.94 -35.84 34.26
N ASN A 30 11.75 -37.09 34.68
CA ASN A 30 11.90 -37.56 36.06
C ASN A 30 11.01 -36.83 37.09
N TYR A 31 9.75 -36.59 36.76
CA TYR A 31 8.74 -36.16 37.72
C TYR A 31 7.83 -37.35 38.07
N SER A 32 7.54 -37.56 39.37
CA SER A 32 6.59 -38.59 39.77
C SER A 32 5.17 -38.09 39.52
N GLN A 33 4.52 -38.56 38.46
CA GLN A 33 3.09 -38.35 38.25
C GLN A 33 2.31 -39.01 39.40
N ALA A 34 1.77 -38.22 40.32
CA ALA A 34 0.51 -38.59 40.94
C ALA A 34 -0.58 -38.41 39.86
N PRO A 35 -1.67 -39.23 39.86
CA PRO A 35 -2.71 -39.11 38.85
C PRO A 35 -3.39 -37.75 38.98
N ALA A 36 -3.07 -36.82 38.08
CA ALA A 36 -3.58 -35.45 38.06
C ALA A 36 -4.61 -35.31 36.93
N GLY A 37 -5.77 -34.75 37.27
CA GLY A 37 -6.83 -34.45 36.33
C GLY A 37 -6.40 -33.37 35.32
N THR A 38 -6.88 -33.53 34.09
CA THR A 38 -6.73 -32.55 33.01
C THR A 38 -7.58 -31.31 33.34
N LEU A 39 -6.99 -30.11 33.23
CA LEU A 39 -7.73 -28.85 33.33
C LEU A 39 -8.61 -28.65 32.07
N THR A 40 -9.76 -28.01 32.22
CA THR A 40 -10.58 -27.58 31.08
C THR A 40 -9.99 -26.35 30.40
N ASN A 41 -10.33 -26.09 29.13
CA ASN A 41 -9.86 -24.89 28.41
C ASN A 41 -10.15 -23.58 29.16
N ALA A 42 -11.31 -23.48 29.83
CA ALA A 42 -11.66 -22.32 30.63
C ALA A 42 -10.80 -22.18 31.90
N GLN A 43 -10.41 -23.29 32.52
CA GLN A 43 -9.47 -23.29 33.66
C GLN A 43 -8.07 -22.90 33.21
N VAL A 44 -7.62 -23.39 32.04
CA VAL A 44 -6.35 -22.97 31.42
C VAL A 44 -6.37 -21.47 31.14
N GLU A 45 -7.44 -20.95 30.53
CA GLU A 45 -7.58 -19.52 30.24
C GLU A 45 -7.62 -18.65 31.50
N THR A 46 -8.29 -19.12 32.55
CA THR A 46 -8.33 -18.44 33.86
C THR A 46 -6.96 -18.43 34.55
N LEU A 47 -6.21 -19.53 34.48
CA LEU A 47 -4.84 -19.63 35.00
C LEU A 47 -3.86 -18.77 34.22
N VAL A 48 -3.97 -18.74 32.88
CA VAL A 48 -3.11 -17.95 32.01
C VAL A 48 -3.43 -16.46 32.15
N LYS A 49 -4.69 -16.02 31.99
CA LYS A 49 -5.03 -14.60 32.07
C LYS A 49 -5.01 -14.07 33.51
N GLY A 50 -5.58 -14.82 34.45
CA GLY A 50 -5.68 -14.41 35.86
C GLY A 50 -4.39 -14.61 36.66
N GLY A 51 -3.66 -15.70 36.40
CA GLY A 51 -2.39 -16.00 37.08
C GLY A 51 -1.21 -15.19 36.57
N VAL A 52 -1.13 -14.90 35.27
CA VAL A 52 -0.11 -14.00 34.72
C VAL A 52 -0.36 -12.55 35.13
N ALA A 53 -1.63 -12.10 35.17
CA ALA A 53 -1.95 -10.76 35.68
C ALA A 53 -1.63 -10.60 37.18
N THR A 54 -1.89 -11.64 37.99
CA THR A 54 -1.55 -11.67 39.42
C THR A 54 -0.04 -11.76 39.62
N ALA A 55 0.66 -12.55 38.81
CA ALA A 55 2.12 -12.60 38.74
C ALA A 55 2.73 -11.23 38.46
N ILE A 56 2.19 -10.49 37.48
CA ILE A 56 2.59 -9.10 37.20
C ILE A 56 2.36 -8.23 38.44
N ALA A 57 1.21 -8.37 39.11
CA ALA A 57 0.87 -7.58 40.28
C ALA A 57 1.73 -7.90 41.53
N ASP A 58 2.17 -9.15 41.73
CA ASP A 58 3.11 -9.53 42.81
C ASP A 58 4.56 -9.20 42.43
N ALA A 59 4.92 -9.29 41.14
CA ALA A 59 6.21 -8.87 40.59
C ALA A 59 6.40 -7.33 40.59
N LYS A 60 5.33 -6.55 40.76
CA LYS A 60 5.34 -5.09 40.97
C LYS A 60 6.14 -4.62 42.20
N ALA A 61 6.76 -5.51 42.98
CA ALA A 61 7.70 -5.13 44.03
C ALA A 61 9.19 -5.25 43.63
N SER A 62 9.54 -6.06 42.63
CA SER A 62 10.95 -6.31 42.24
C SER A 62 11.30 -5.86 40.82
N PHE A 63 10.33 -5.72 39.92
CA PHE A 63 10.56 -5.30 38.53
C PHE A 63 10.18 -3.85 38.27
N ILE A 64 10.00 -3.04 39.32
CA ILE A 64 9.87 -1.58 39.22
C ILE A 64 11.21 -1.03 38.70
N ASN A 65 11.40 -1.09 37.38
CA ASN A 65 12.25 -0.26 36.53
C ASN A 65 12.42 -0.84 35.12
N ASP A 66 11.76 -1.95 34.74
CA ASP A 66 11.75 -2.42 33.34
C ASP A 66 10.35 -2.37 32.70
N PRO A 67 10.04 -1.31 31.93
CA PRO A 67 8.78 -1.16 31.18
C PRO A 67 8.55 -2.23 30.11
N ALA A 68 9.58 -2.98 29.67
CA ALA A 68 9.47 -3.96 28.59
C ALA A 68 8.55 -5.14 28.97
N PHE A 69 8.55 -5.56 30.24
CA PHE A 69 7.83 -6.77 30.66
C PHE A 69 6.30 -6.61 30.65
N SER A 70 5.80 -5.38 30.81
CA SER A 70 4.37 -5.07 30.78
C SER A 70 3.81 -4.95 29.36
N GLN A 71 4.66 -4.60 28.39
CA GLN A 71 4.28 -4.46 26.97
C GLN A 71 4.20 -5.82 26.24
N LEU A 72 4.84 -6.86 26.77
CA LEU A 72 4.93 -8.23 26.20
C LEU A 72 3.61 -9.00 26.12
N PHE A 73 2.54 -8.51 26.78
CA PHE A 73 1.23 -9.16 26.84
C PHE A 73 0.10 -8.31 26.24
N THR A 74 0.40 -7.12 25.69
CA THR A 74 -0.62 -6.15 25.23
C THR A 74 -0.64 -5.90 23.74
N GLN A 75 0.28 -6.48 22.95
CA GLN A 75 0.29 -6.28 21.49
C GLN A 75 -0.42 -7.42 20.77
N SER A 76 -1.73 -7.27 20.61
CA SER A 76 -2.47 -7.90 19.52
C SER A 76 -2.09 -7.18 18.22
N THR A 77 -1.61 -7.95 17.24
CA THR A 77 -1.33 -7.57 15.85
C THR A 77 -2.26 -6.49 15.30
N VAL A 78 -1.68 -5.48 14.65
CA VAL A 78 -2.40 -4.59 13.72
C VAL A 78 -1.77 -4.79 12.35
N VAL A 79 -2.60 -5.20 11.39
CA VAL A 79 -2.24 -5.34 9.97
C VAL A 79 -2.56 -4.00 9.30
N GLY A 80 -1.55 -3.34 8.76
CA GLY A 80 -1.74 -2.28 7.77
C GLY A 80 -1.82 -2.88 6.38
N THR A 81 -2.79 -2.46 5.59
CA THR A 81 -2.96 -2.83 4.18
C THR A 81 -1.71 -2.46 3.37
N GLU A 82 -1.19 -3.43 2.61
CA GLU A 82 0.00 -3.40 1.71
C GLU A 82 1.34 -4.05 2.17
N GLY A 83 1.34 -4.89 3.21
CA GLY A 83 2.25 -6.05 3.25
C GLY A 83 3.78 -5.82 3.37
N ALA A 84 4.27 -4.64 3.71
CA ALA A 84 5.71 -4.36 3.70
C ALA A 84 6.53 -4.95 4.87
N PHE A 85 5.96 -5.27 6.04
CA PHE A 85 6.70 -5.94 7.13
C PHE A 85 5.80 -6.78 8.05
N GLN A 86 6.33 -7.93 8.54
CA GLN A 86 5.74 -8.73 9.62
C GLN A 86 6.67 -8.71 10.84
N GLY A 87 6.22 -8.11 11.94
CA GLY A 87 6.77 -8.35 13.28
C GLY A 87 5.69 -9.03 14.12
N SER A 88 5.91 -10.30 14.51
CA SER A 88 5.03 -10.99 15.45
C SER A 88 5.72 -11.09 16.81
N ALA A 89 5.09 -10.52 17.85
CA ALA A 89 5.40 -10.90 19.21
C ALA A 89 4.71 -12.23 19.50
N ASN A 90 5.36 -13.35 19.18
CA ASN A 90 4.81 -14.68 19.48
C ASN A 90 5.10 -15.05 20.94
N SER A 91 4.41 -14.38 21.86
CA SER A 91 4.37 -14.80 23.25
C SER A 91 3.43 -16.02 23.37
N ARG A 92 3.98 -17.23 23.47
CA ARG A 92 3.19 -18.45 23.71
C ARG A 92 3.27 -18.83 25.17
N THR A 93 2.11 -18.91 25.83
CA THR A 93 1.99 -19.44 27.19
C THR A 93 1.39 -20.84 27.15
N GLU A 94 2.04 -21.80 27.82
CA GLU A 94 1.59 -23.18 27.91
C GLU A 94 1.66 -23.69 29.34
N VAL A 95 0.66 -24.46 29.76
CA VAL A 95 0.72 -25.23 31.01
C VAL A 95 1.49 -26.51 30.73
N VAL A 96 2.68 -26.62 31.29
CA VAL A 96 3.57 -27.77 31.13
C VAL A 96 3.10 -28.96 31.96
N GLY A 97 2.54 -28.70 33.15
CA GLY A 97 2.10 -29.77 34.03
C GLY A 97 1.43 -29.27 35.30
N ASN A 98 0.61 -30.15 35.88
CA ASN A 98 -0.07 -29.93 37.15
C ASN A 98 0.33 -31.04 38.14
N PHE A 99 0.53 -30.68 39.39
CA PHE A 99 1.04 -31.59 40.41
C PHE A 99 0.34 -31.36 41.74
N SER A 100 0.11 -32.43 42.50
CA SER A 100 -0.26 -32.35 43.90
C SER A 100 0.88 -32.90 44.73
N VAL A 101 1.41 -32.07 45.64
CA VAL A 101 2.57 -32.41 46.47
C VAL A 101 2.11 -32.48 47.93
N GLY A 102 2.42 -33.57 48.61
CA GLY A 102 2.08 -33.76 50.02
C GLY A 102 2.96 -32.95 50.97
N ALA A 103 2.47 -32.74 52.19
CA ALA A 103 3.25 -32.12 53.26
C ALA A 103 4.56 -32.89 53.54
N ASN A 104 5.64 -32.14 53.71
CA ASN A 104 7.03 -32.58 53.88
C ASN A 104 7.61 -33.39 52.71
N GLN A 105 6.91 -33.44 51.57
CA GLN A 105 7.44 -34.10 50.37
C GLN A 105 8.34 -33.15 49.59
N LYS A 106 9.33 -33.75 48.94
CA LYS A 106 10.22 -33.08 47.99
C LYS A 106 9.63 -33.22 46.60
N PHE A 107 9.35 -32.10 45.95
CA PHE A 107 9.03 -32.03 44.54
C PHE A 107 10.31 -31.73 43.76
N SER A 108 10.55 -32.49 42.70
CA SER A 108 11.67 -32.26 41.81
C SER A 108 11.35 -32.67 40.39
N PHE A 109 11.95 -31.96 39.44
CA PHE A 109 11.94 -32.34 38.04
C PHE A 109 13.26 -31.95 37.39
N ASN A 110 13.64 -32.70 36.38
CA ASN A 110 14.70 -32.30 35.47
C ASN A 110 14.09 -31.57 34.29
N PHE A 111 14.79 -30.55 33.80
CA PHE A 111 14.40 -29.83 32.60
C PHE A 111 15.59 -29.63 31.67
N SER A 112 15.29 -29.59 30.38
CA SER A 112 16.14 -28.96 29.38
C SER A 112 15.36 -27.86 28.68
N ALA A 113 16.02 -26.74 28.41
CA ALA A 113 15.46 -25.67 27.59
C ALA A 113 16.51 -25.20 26.59
N ALA A 114 16.09 -25.05 25.34
CA ALA A 114 16.90 -24.48 24.28
C ALA A 114 16.35 -23.10 23.92
N LEU A 115 17.26 -22.16 23.71
CA LEU A 115 16.98 -20.85 23.16
C LEU A 115 17.72 -20.74 21.83
N GLU A 116 16.97 -20.50 20.76
CA GLU A 116 17.52 -20.10 19.47
C GLU A 116 16.83 -18.82 19.02
N LEU A 117 17.61 -17.74 18.93
CA LEU A 117 17.22 -16.48 18.33
C LEU A 117 18.06 -16.29 17.08
N ASN A 118 17.42 -16.07 15.94
CA ASN A 118 18.09 -15.73 14.70
C ASN A 118 17.39 -14.55 14.01
N ALA A 119 18.20 -13.70 13.37
CA ALA A 119 17.76 -12.58 12.58
C ALA A 119 18.60 -12.51 11.29
N LYS A 120 17.94 -12.23 10.16
CA LYS A 120 18.60 -12.02 8.88
C LYS A 120 18.63 -10.53 8.57
N GLU A 121 19.83 -9.95 8.67
CA GLU A 121 20.25 -8.56 8.44
C GLU A 121 19.40 -7.45 9.10
N ILE A 122 20.03 -6.72 10.02
CA ILE A 122 19.50 -5.59 10.82
C ILE A 122 20.44 -4.41 10.50
N GLU A 123 20.02 -3.50 9.62
CA GLU A 123 20.93 -2.48 9.07
C GLU A 123 21.23 -1.36 10.10
N ASN A 124 20.36 -1.13 11.10
CA ASN A 124 20.61 -0.14 12.16
C ASN A 124 21.11 -0.76 13.48
N SER A 125 22.36 -1.23 13.41
CA SER A 125 22.98 -2.20 14.33
C SER A 125 23.12 -1.87 15.83
N ASN A 126 22.61 -0.76 16.35
CA ASN A 126 22.67 -0.46 17.79
C ASN A 126 21.29 -0.33 18.46
N ARG A 127 20.25 0.04 17.72
CA ARG A 127 18.90 0.25 18.28
C ARG A 127 18.03 -0.99 18.10
N GLU A 128 18.04 -1.56 16.91
CA GLU A 128 17.23 -2.74 16.58
C GLU A 128 17.73 -4.01 17.26
N TYR A 129 19.06 -4.17 17.43
CA TYR A 129 19.61 -5.25 18.25
C TYR A 129 19.12 -5.13 19.70
N SER A 130 19.18 -3.93 20.31
CA SER A 130 18.74 -3.74 21.71
C SER A 130 17.25 -4.06 21.96
N GLU A 131 16.45 -4.11 20.90
CA GLU A 131 15.03 -4.45 20.90
C GLU A 131 14.74 -5.90 20.48
N ALA A 132 15.74 -6.62 19.94
CA ALA A 132 15.66 -8.04 19.57
C ALA A 132 15.97 -8.94 20.78
N LYS A 133 14.90 -9.43 21.42
CA LYS A 133 14.98 -10.23 22.65
C LYS A 133 14.23 -11.54 22.50
N SER A 134 14.80 -12.61 23.06
CA SER A 134 14.10 -13.88 23.22
C SER A 134 14.33 -14.43 24.62
N GLY A 135 13.29 -15.04 25.18
CA GLY A 135 13.41 -15.72 26.46
C GLY A 135 12.37 -16.82 26.65
N THR A 136 12.79 -17.87 27.33
CA THR A 136 11.90 -18.91 27.85
C THR A 136 11.86 -18.79 29.36
N PHE A 137 10.68 -18.48 29.89
CA PHE A 137 10.42 -18.29 31.31
C PHE A 137 9.56 -19.43 31.84
N PHE A 138 9.91 -19.92 33.02
CA PHE A 138 9.16 -20.94 33.72
C PHE A 138 8.67 -20.39 35.05
N PHE A 139 7.38 -20.58 35.32
CA PHE A 139 6.73 -20.16 36.55
C PHE A 139 6.14 -21.38 37.25
N LEU A 140 6.46 -21.53 38.53
CA LEU A 140 5.79 -22.48 39.39
C LEU A 140 4.74 -21.73 40.22
N LEU A 141 3.48 -22.04 39.98
CA LEU A 141 2.35 -21.44 40.67
C LEU A 141 1.81 -22.40 41.73
N ASN A 142 1.53 -21.90 42.93
CA ASN A 142 0.60 -22.53 43.86
C ASN A 142 -0.82 -22.26 43.36
N THR A 143 -1.58 -23.32 43.14
CA THR A 143 -2.94 -23.31 42.60
C THR A 143 -3.97 -23.91 43.56
N ASP A 144 -3.67 -23.91 44.87
CA ASP A 144 -4.63 -24.29 45.92
C ASP A 144 -5.93 -23.46 45.84
N GLN A 145 -5.81 -22.21 45.39
CA GLN A 145 -6.93 -21.34 45.03
C GLN A 145 -6.86 -21.02 43.52
N MET A 146 -7.58 -21.78 42.69
CA MET A 146 -7.52 -21.61 41.22
C MET A 146 -7.86 -20.20 40.72
N ASN A 147 -8.65 -19.43 41.47
CA ASN A 147 -9.02 -18.06 41.11
C ASN A 147 -8.00 -17.01 41.60
N GLN A 148 -7.00 -17.41 42.38
CA GLN A 148 -5.93 -16.56 42.91
C GLN A 148 -4.59 -17.35 42.97
N PRO A 149 -4.10 -17.85 41.82
CA PRO A 149 -2.85 -18.60 41.80
C PRO A 149 -1.67 -17.67 42.17
N LYS A 150 -0.70 -18.18 42.93
CA LYS A 150 0.46 -17.40 43.40
C LYS A 150 1.75 -17.97 42.85
N ILE A 151 2.62 -17.13 42.29
CA ILE A 151 3.98 -17.57 41.96
C ILE A 151 4.72 -17.88 43.25
N ILE A 152 5.32 -19.06 43.30
CA ILE A 152 6.17 -19.46 44.41
C ILE A 152 7.63 -19.64 43.98
N ASP A 153 7.91 -19.77 42.68
CA ASP A 153 9.26 -19.82 42.11
C ASP A 153 9.25 -19.49 40.60
N SER A 154 10.39 -19.06 40.07
CA SER A 154 10.55 -18.75 38.65
C SER A 154 12.00 -18.90 38.19
N PHE A 155 12.20 -19.27 36.93
CA PHE A 155 13.52 -19.33 36.30
C PHE A 155 13.41 -19.09 34.80
N ALA A 156 14.51 -18.67 34.17
CA ALA A 156 14.51 -18.30 32.75
C ALA A 156 15.85 -18.58 32.07
N ILE A 157 15.78 -18.76 30.76
CA ILE A 157 16.89 -18.53 29.82
C ILE A 157 16.48 -17.36 28.93
N SER A 158 17.28 -16.31 28.86
CA SER A 158 17.05 -15.18 27.97
C SER A 158 18.31 -14.83 27.19
N GLY A 159 18.12 -14.30 25.98
CA GLY A 159 19.18 -13.86 25.11
C GLY A 159 18.78 -12.57 24.41
N ASP A 160 19.71 -11.61 24.43
CA ASP A 160 19.58 -10.35 23.73
C ASP A 160 20.65 -10.30 22.62
N LEU A 161 20.28 -9.85 21.44
CA LEU A 161 21.30 -9.41 20.49
C LEU A 161 21.69 -7.97 20.87
N ILE A 162 22.97 -7.65 21.00
CA ILE A 162 23.37 -6.33 21.54
C ILE A 162 23.81 -5.37 20.43
N SER A 163 24.70 -5.81 19.54
CA SER A 163 25.09 -5.08 18.32
C SER A 163 25.97 -5.98 17.44
N SER A 164 26.18 -5.60 16.17
CA SER A 164 27.13 -6.27 15.26
C SER A 164 28.60 -6.28 15.75
N ARG A 165 28.93 -5.51 16.80
CA ARG A 165 30.28 -5.37 17.36
C ARG A 165 30.40 -5.85 18.81
N ARG A 166 29.30 -6.24 19.45
CA ARG A 166 29.27 -6.73 20.85
C ARG A 166 28.51 -8.04 20.92
N ILE A 167 29.14 -9.03 21.55
CA ILE A 167 28.56 -10.35 21.80
C ILE A 167 27.27 -10.16 22.62
N GLY A 168 26.18 -10.78 22.16
CA GLY A 168 24.91 -10.82 22.89
C GLY A 168 25.05 -11.56 24.22
N ASP A 169 24.29 -11.13 25.22
CA ASP A 169 24.34 -11.73 26.56
C ASP A 169 23.27 -12.83 26.68
N LEU A 170 23.70 -13.99 27.21
CA LEU A 170 22.83 -15.09 27.61
C LEU A 170 22.73 -15.09 29.13
N ASP A 171 21.57 -14.69 29.63
CA ASP A 171 21.27 -14.59 31.05
C ASP A 171 20.42 -15.77 31.53
N PHE A 172 20.66 -16.14 32.79
CA PHE A 172 19.95 -17.22 33.46
C PHE A 172 19.32 -16.72 34.75
N GLY A 173 18.05 -17.08 34.98
CA GLY A 173 17.35 -16.71 36.19
C GLY A 173 17.97 -17.33 37.46
N PHE A 174 18.00 -16.56 38.54
CA PHE A 174 18.53 -16.99 39.83
C PHE A 174 17.43 -17.56 40.74
N SER A 175 17.11 -18.84 40.59
CA SER A 175 16.37 -19.57 41.63
C SER A 175 17.34 -20.30 42.55
N ARG A 176 17.13 -20.20 43.87
CA ARG A 176 17.91 -20.96 44.87
C ARG A 176 17.55 -22.45 44.91
N ASN A 177 16.48 -22.83 44.21
CA ASN A 177 15.95 -24.19 44.17
C ASN A 177 16.34 -24.93 42.88
N ILE A 178 17.24 -24.35 42.08
CA ILE A 178 17.67 -24.91 40.80
C ILE A 178 19.17 -25.09 40.78
N THR A 179 19.62 -26.27 40.34
CA THR A 179 20.99 -26.49 39.90
C THR A 179 21.04 -26.43 38.39
N LEU A 180 21.84 -25.51 37.83
CA LEU A 180 21.95 -25.29 36.38
C LEU A 180 23.28 -25.83 35.84
N ASN A 181 23.21 -26.43 34.66
CA ASN A 181 24.36 -26.73 33.81
C ASN A 181 24.11 -26.17 32.40
N SER A 182 25.01 -25.31 31.93
CA SER A 182 24.94 -24.70 30.59
C SER A 182 26.08 -25.25 29.72
N PRO A 183 25.83 -26.34 28.98
CA PRO A 183 26.89 -27.05 28.27
C PRO A 183 27.30 -26.35 26.97
N THR A 184 26.45 -25.51 26.37
CA THR A 184 26.71 -24.89 25.06
C THR A 184 26.20 -23.46 24.99
N LYS A 185 27.10 -22.56 24.55
CA LYS A 185 26.78 -21.20 24.10
C LYS A 185 27.41 -21.00 22.73
N ARG A 186 26.64 -20.55 21.74
CA ARG A 186 27.15 -20.20 20.41
C ARG A 186 26.54 -18.89 19.95
N PHE A 187 27.38 -18.09 19.32
CA PHE A 187 27.03 -16.79 18.78
C PHE A 187 27.65 -16.68 17.38
N ASP A 188 26.91 -16.13 16.45
CA ASP A 188 27.45 -15.56 15.21
C ASP A 188 26.78 -14.19 15.09
N ILE A 189 27.53 -13.15 15.44
CA ILE A 189 27.04 -11.78 15.42
C ILE A 189 28.12 -11.01 14.67
N ASN A 190 27.92 -10.85 13.37
CA ASN A 190 28.90 -10.25 12.49
C ASN A 190 28.19 -9.27 11.56
N GLY A 191 28.85 -8.16 11.19
CA GLY A 191 28.26 -7.18 10.27
C GLY A 191 28.30 -7.64 8.82
N ASN A 192 28.03 -8.92 8.52
CA ASN A 192 27.98 -9.44 7.16
C ASN A 192 26.53 -9.76 6.75
N ASN A 193 26.28 -9.94 5.46
CA ASN A 193 24.95 -10.26 4.90
C ASN A 193 24.48 -11.71 5.22
N GLY A 194 24.87 -12.24 6.37
CA GLY A 194 24.57 -13.58 6.88
C GLY A 194 23.39 -13.59 7.87
N ILE A 195 23.25 -14.71 8.59
CA ILE A 195 22.25 -14.84 9.67
C ILE A 195 22.98 -14.60 10.98
N ASP A 196 22.60 -13.54 11.69
CA ASP A 196 23.04 -13.33 13.07
C ASP A 196 22.21 -14.22 14.00
N PHE A 197 22.86 -14.86 14.97
CA PHE A 197 22.17 -15.72 15.92
C PHE A 197 22.79 -15.75 17.31
N VAL A 198 21.91 -15.99 18.29
CA VAL A 198 22.24 -16.39 19.66
C VAL A 198 21.61 -17.77 19.90
N LYS A 199 22.46 -18.74 20.26
CA LYS A 199 22.00 -20.08 20.65
C LYS A 199 22.54 -20.46 22.01
N GLY A 200 21.64 -20.91 22.88
CA GLY A 200 21.96 -21.38 24.22
C GLY A 200 21.14 -22.62 24.57
N SER A 201 21.71 -23.47 25.43
CA SER A 201 20.93 -24.51 26.09
C SER A 201 21.22 -24.54 27.58
N VAL A 202 20.19 -24.87 28.35
CA VAL A 202 20.32 -25.20 29.77
C VAL A 202 19.77 -26.58 30.02
N THR A 203 20.42 -27.27 30.94
CA THR A 203 19.85 -28.41 31.64
C THR A 203 19.89 -28.11 33.12
N GLY A 204 18.90 -28.57 33.85
CA GLY A 204 18.88 -28.32 35.28
C GLY A 204 17.93 -29.25 36.02
N THR A 205 18.08 -29.23 37.34
CA THR A 205 17.17 -29.91 38.25
C THR A 205 16.57 -28.88 39.17
N TYR A 206 15.25 -28.78 39.17
CA TYR A 206 14.48 -28.04 40.16
C TYR A 206 14.18 -28.95 41.36
N GLN A 207 14.34 -28.43 42.58
CA GLN A 207 14.02 -29.16 43.81
C GLN A 207 13.47 -28.24 44.90
N ARG A 208 12.32 -28.60 45.47
CA ARG A 208 11.74 -27.89 46.61
C ARG A 208 11.01 -28.82 47.56
N THR A 209 11.12 -28.57 48.86
CA THR A 209 10.33 -29.26 49.89
C THR A 209 9.15 -28.39 50.30
N PHE A 210 7.96 -28.99 50.39
CA PHE A 210 6.73 -28.31 50.77
C PHE A 210 6.37 -28.66 52.21
N SER A 211 6.03 -27.68 53.05
CA SER A 211 5.65 -27.93 54.45
C SER A 211 4.19 -28.35 54.62
N ARG A 212 3.39 -28.32 53.53
CA ARG A 212 1.94 -28.58 53.52
C ARG A 212 1.55 -29.23 52.20
N ASN A 213 0.36 -29.83 52.15
CA ASN A 213 -0.24 -30.25 50.89
C ASN A 213 -0.42 -29.04 49.98
N THR A 214 0.05 -29.11 48.74
CA THR A 214 0.10 -27.99 47.80
C THR A 214 -0.20 -28.49 46.38
N ASN A 215 -1.14 -27.82 45.69
CA ASN A 215 -1.35 -27.96 44.26
C ASN A 215 -0.44 -26.99 43.50
N LEU A 216 0.22 -27.49 42.48
CA LEU A 216 1.19 -26.78 41.68
C LEU A 216 0.81 -26.83 40.20
N THR A 217 1.02 -25.71 39.53
CA THR A 217 0.96 -25.64 38.07
C THR A 217 2.27 -25.05 37.57
N LEU A 218 2.93 -25.75 36.65
CA LEU A 218 4.11 -25.27 35.95
C LEU A 218 3.68 -24.65 34.62
N VAL A 219 4.03 -23.39 34.43
CA VAL A 219 3.72 -22.62 33.21
C VAL A 219 5.02 -22.24 32.53
N GLU A 220 5.07 -22.49 31.22
CA GLU A 220 6.11 -22.02 30.33
C GLU A 220 5.60 -20.81 29.54
N ILE A 221 6.43 -19.80 29.42
CA ILE A 221 6.20 -18.63 28.57
C ILE A 221 7.41 -18.48 27.65
N ASN A 222 7.19 -18.70 26.36
CA ASN A 222 8.16 -18.37 25.33
C ASN A 222 7.88 -16.96 24.84
N GLN A 223 8.89 -16.11 24.87
CA GLN A 223 8.83 -14.72 24.45
C GLN A 223 9.81 -14.48 23.31
N SER A 224 9.31 -13.77 22.30
CA SER A 224 10.09 -13.26 21.19
C SER A 224 9.57 -11.86 20.89
N ALA A 225 10.45 -10.87 20.98
CA ALA A 225 10.15 -9.50 20.60
C ALA A 225 11.20 -9.05 19.60
N VAL A 226 10.73 -8.68 18.40
CA VAL A 226 11.53 -7.99 17.39
C VAL A 226 10.67 -6.85 16.90
N LYS A 227 11.05 -5.62 17.26
CA LYS A 227 10.44 -4.41 16.73
C LYS A 227 11.36 -3.91 15.62
N LEU A 228 10.95 -4.17 14.38
CA LEU A 228 11.56 -3.55 13.21
C LEU A 228 11.06 -2.11 13.19
N LEU A 229 11.90 -1.17 13.61
CA LEU A 229 11.62 0.25 13.40
C LEU A 229 12.11 0.55 12.00
N GLY A 230 11.17 0.74 11.07
CA GLY A 230 11.40 0.98 9.63
C GLY A 230 12.75 1.63 9.36
N ASP A 231 13.59 0.85 8.66
CA ASP A 231 15.01 1.10 8.51
C ASP A 231 15.33 2.45 7.87
N THR A 232 16.45 3.02 8.31
CA THR A 232 17.08 4.21 7.75
C THR A 232 18.38 3.78 7.07
N LEU A 233 18.54 4.22 5.82
CA LEU A 233 19.77 4.31 5.02
C LEU A 233 20.28 3.04 4.31
N ILE A 234 19.70 2.78 3.14
CA ILE A 234 20.38 2.07 2.04
C ILE A 234 21.53 2.96 1.54
N GLY A 235 22.69 2.81 2.17
CA GLY A 235 23.93 3.48 1.78
C GLY A 235 24.80 2.69 0.81
N ASN A 236 24.29 1.66 0.11
CA ASN A 236 25.11 0.81 -0.77
C ASN A 236 24.39 0.13 -1.96
N LEU A 237 23.21 0.57 -2.40
CA LEU A 237 22.64 0.11 -3.69
C LEU A 237 23.27 0.86 -4.88
N GLY A 238 24.57 0.65 -5.09
CA GLY A 238 25.31 1.37 -6.13
C GLY A 238 25.43 2.87 -5.81
N ARG A 239 26.24 3.57 -6.60
CA ARG A 239 26.53 4.99 -6.35
C ARG A 239 25.37 5.93 -6.71
N ASP A 240 24.29 5.35 -7.23
CA ASP A 240 23.29 5.98 -8.09
C ASP A 240 21.85 5.60 -7.67
N VAL A 241 21.61 5.02 -6.47
CA VAL A 241 20.26 4.73 -5.93
C VAL A 241 20.15 5.11 -4.44
N ARG A 242 19.10 5.84 -4.06
CA ARG A 242 18.81 6.34 -2.70
C ARG A 242 17.34 6.15 -2.33
N TYR A 243 17.07 5.86 -1.06
CA TYR A 243 15.73 5.66 -0.50
C TYR A 243 15.56 6.48 0.78
N GLY A 244 14.39 7.10 0.94
CA GLY A 244 13.91 7.76 2.14
C GLY A 244 13.22 6.79 3.08
N THR A 245 12.55 7.35 4.09
CA THR A 245 12.01 6.66 5.25
C THR A 245 10.50 6.87 5.33
N ILE A 246 9.93 6.78 6.53
CA ILE A 246 8.50 7.06 6.76
C ILE A 246 8.26 8.51 7.25
N TRP A 247 9.31 9.32 7.27
CA TRP A 247 9.32 10.68 7.77
C TRP A 247 9.73 11.61 6.63
N ASN A 248 9.49 12.90 6.83
CA ASN A 248 9.99 13.93 5.92
C ASN A 248 11.51 13.86 5.78
N ASP A 249 11.97 13.49 4.60
CA ASP A 249 13.37 13.28 4.27
C ASP A 249 13.91 14.34 3.30
N GLU A 250 15.22 14.56 3.36
CA GLU A 250 15.93 15.37 2.37
C GLU A 250 16.96 14.50 1.65
N LEU A 251 16.63 14.10 0.42
CA LEU A 251 17.43 13.20 -0.39
C LEU A 251 18.05 13.97 -1.55
N ARG A 252 19.36 13.89 -1.67
CA ARG A 252 20.11 14.57 -2.74
C ARG A 252 20.72 13.55 -3.67
N GLY A 253 21.01 13.86 -4.93
CA GLY A 253 21.65 12.99 -5.91
C GLY A 253 23.13 13.31 -6.03
N THR A 254 23.71 13.06 -7.19
CA THR A 254 25.07 13.41 -7.60
C THR A 254 25.04 14.09 -8.97
N ASN A 255 26.20 14.30 -9.58
CA ASN A 255 26.27 14.79 -10.96
C ASN A 255 26.25 13.62 -11.97
N ARG A 256 25.54 12.54 -11.66
CA ARG A 256 25.32 11.37 -12.51
C ARG A 256 23.86 11.00 -12.42
N ASN A 257 23.44 10.09 -13.30
CA ASN A 257 22.13 9.48 -13.27
C ASN A 257 21.89 8.78 -11.93
N ASP A 258 21.00 9.32 -11.12
CA ASP A 258 20.61 8.83 -9.81
C ASP A 258 19.16 8.31 -9.84
N LYS A 259 18.82 7.42 -8.92
CA LYS A 259 17.44 7.02 -8.61
C LYS A 259 17.16 7.33 -7.16
N ILE A 260 16.10 8.09 -6.86
CA ILE A 260 15.80 8.59 -5.54
C ILE A 260 14.32 8.32 -5.24
N TYR A 261 14.04 7.66 -4.13
CA TYR A 261 12.68 7.28 -3.70
C TYR A 261 12.41 7.86 -2.31
N GLY A 262 11.39 8.70 -2.11
CA GLY A 262 11.05 9.35 -0.83
C GLY A 262 10.38 8.38 0.16
N SER A 263 9.41 7.61 -0.34
CA SER A 263 8.61 6.62 0.39
C SER A 263 7.40 7.20 1.12
N LEU A 264 7.45 7.49 2.43
CA LEU A 264 6.33 8.16 3.12
C LEU A 264 6.84 9.43 3.82
N GLY A 265 5.95 10.39 4.02
CA GLY A 265 6.29 11.68 4.63
C GLY A 265 6.40 12.75 3.56
N ASN A 266 6.58 14.01 3.97
CA ASN A 266 6.70 15.11 3.02
C ASN A 266 8.17 15.33 2.68
N ASP A 267 8.62 14.80 1.57
CA ASP A 267 10.02 14.64 1.23
C ASP A 267 10.53 15.73 0.29
N SER A 268 11.85 15.89 0.24
CA SER A 268 12.54 16.80 -0.67
C SER A 268 13.65 16.05 -1.40
N LEU A 269 13.45 15.80 -2.69
CA LEU A 269 14.32 15.01 -3.56
C LEU A 269 15.02 15.91 -4.58
N TYR A 270 16.34 15.81 -4.68
CA TYR A 270 17.15 16.62 -5.60
C TYR A 270 18.02 15.71 -6.48
N GLY A 271 17.86 15.74 -7.80
CA GLY A 271 18.66 14.97 -8.77
C GLY A 271 20.07 15.55 -8.99
N PHE A 272 20.12 16.84 -9.35
CA PHE A 272 21.30 17.61 -9.77
C PHE A 272 21.67 17.45 -11.24
N ASP A 273 22.85 16.93 -11.59
CA ASP A 273 23.20 16.72 -13.00
C ASP A 273 23.04 15.23 -13.31
N GLY A 274 22.50 14.89 -14.46
CA GLY A 274 22.31 13.49 -14.84
C GLY A 274 20.94 13.27 -15.42
N ASN A 275 20.65 12.04 -15.83
CA ASN A 275 19.30 11.66 -16.17
C ASN A 275 18.74 10.85 -15.00
N ASP A 276 18.01 11.51 -14.14
CA ASP A 276 17.63 11.02 -12.83
C ASP A 276 16.21 10.43 -12.82
N ILE A 277 15.92 9.61 -11.82
CA ILE A 277 14.57 9.11 -11.53
C ILE A 277 14.25 9.47 -10.08
N LEU A 278 13.25 10.32 -9.87
CA LEU A 278 12.80 10.76 -8.56
C LEU A 278 11.35 10.32 -8.35
N GLU A 279 11.06 9.67 -7.22
CA GLU A 279 9.71 9.22 -6.84
C GLU A 279 9.42 9.67 -5.40
N GLY A 280 8.41 10.53 -5.20
CA GLY A 280 8.03 11.09 -3.89
C GLY A 280 7.47 10.02 -2.97
N GLY A 281 6.34 9.42 -3.38
CA GLY A 281 5.69 8.36 -2.63
C GLY A 281 4.40 8.87 -1.98
N GLN A 282 4.20 8.62 -0.69
CA GLN A 282 3.05 9.19 0.04
C GLN A 282 3.48 10.46 0.78
N GLY A 283 2.90 11.60 0.48
CA GLY A 283 3.36 12.83 1.09
C GLY A 283 2.85 14.09 0.45
N HIS A 284 3.51 15.20 0.76
CA HIS A 284 3.46 16.42 -0.02
C HIS A 284 4.90 16.75 -0.37
N ASP A 285 5.34 16.21 -1.49
CA ASP A 285 6.74 16.04 -1.82
C ASP A 285 7.24 17.15 -2.74
N GLN A 286 8.55 17.39 -2.69
CA GLN A 286 9.22 18.33 -3.57
C GLN A 286 10.29 17.60 -4.36
N LEU A 287 10.12 17.51 -5.67
CA LEU A 287 11.02 16.79 -6.56
C LEU A 287 11.70 17.77 -7.53
N PHE A 288 13.03 17.79 -7.53
CA PHE A 288 13.84 18.69 -8.35
C PHE A 288 14.83 17.90 -9.21
N GLY A 289 14.55 17.72 -10.50
CA GLY A 289 15.45 17.05 -11.46
C GLY A 289 16.75 17.85 -11.67
N SER A 290 16.59 19.13 -12.04
CA SER A 290 17.65 20.11 -12.31
C SER A 290 18.25 20.03 -13.72
N TYR A 291 19.38 19.35 -13.94
CA TYR A 291 20.06 19.30 -15.24
C TYR A 291 20.06 17.88 -15.81
N GLY A 292 19.51 17.72 -17.00
CA GLY A 292 19.51 16.48 -17.77
C GLY A 292 18.09 16.01 -18.04
N SER A 293 17.93 14.82 -18.61
CA SER A 293 16.60 14.30 -18.96
C SER A 293 16.07 13.41 -17.85
N ASP A 294 15.24 14.00 -17.00
CA ASP A 294 14.82 13.41 -15.73
C ASP A 294 13.43 12.77 -15.82
N LYS A 295 13.15 11.87 -14.87
CA LYS A 295 11.83 11.30 -14.63
C LYS A 295 11.39 11.59 -13.20
N LEU A 296 10.31 12.35 -13.04
CA LEU A 296 9.78 12.71 -11.72
C LEU A 296 8.37 12.14 -11.56
N HIS A 297 8.10 11.55 -10.40
CA HIS A 297 6.78 11.03 -10.04
C HIS A 297 6.41 11.45 -8.62
N GLY A 298 5.43 12.33 -8.45
CA GLY A 298 4.95 12.77 -7.13
C GLY A 298 4.31 11.61 -6.35
N SER A 299 3.38 10.93 -7.02
CA SER A 299 2.61 9.78 -6.54
C SER A 299 1.38 10.20 -5.73
N PHE A 300 1.41 10.20 -4.39
CA PHE A 300 0.23 10.50 -3.58
C PHE A 300 0.40 11.77 -2.76
N GLY A 301 -0.56 12.69 -2.92
CA GLY A 301 -0.70 13.94 -2.20
C GLY A 301 -0.26 15.15 -3.04
N ASN A 302 -0.40 16.35 -2.48
CA ASN A 302 -0.14 17.58 -3.22
C ASN A 302 1.37 17.84 -3.35
N ASP A 303 1.91 17.53 -4.52
CA ASP A 303 3.33 17.53 -4.79
C ASP A 303 3.77 18.75 -5.60
N THR A 304 5.07 19.04 -5.53
CA THR A 304 5.72 20.07 -6.36
C THR A 304 6.85 19.44 -7.16
N LEU A 305 6.68 19.37 -8.47
CA LEU A 305 7.65 18.78 -9.39
C LEU A 305 8.31 19.86 -10.25
N LYS A 306 9.64 19.77 -10.38
CA LYS A 306 10.41 20.65 -11.26
C LYS A 306 11.44 19.85 -12.05
N GLY A 307 11.20 19.70 -13.36
CA GLY A 307 12.10 19.03 -14.30
C GLY A 307 13.43 19.75 -14.40
N GLY A 308 13.40 21.02 -14.83
CA GLY A 308 14.57 21.88 -14.87
C GLY A 308 15.02 22.10 -16.31
N SER A 309 16.18 21.60 -16.70
CA SER A 309 16.65 21.70 -18.08
C SER A 309 16.92 20.33 -18.67
N GLY A 310 16.36 20.04 -19.83
CA GLY A 310 16.59 18.78 -20.51
C GLY A 310 15.37 18.34 -21.30
N LYS A 311 14.95 17.10 -21.11
CA LYS A 311 13.72 16.58 -21.71
C LYS A 311 13.12 15.69 -20.66
N ASP A 312 12.21 16.26 -19.90
CA ASP A 312 11.77 15.68 -18.64
C ASP A 312 10.42 14.99 -18.83
N ILE A 313 10.22 13.92 -18.08
CA ILE A 313 8.95 13.21 -17.99
C ILE A 313 8.47 13.32 -16.56
N MET A 314 7.31 13.93 -16.37
CA MET A 314 6.78 14.21 -15.04
C MET A 314 5.35 13.69 -14.89
N TYR A 315 5.09 13.09 -13.75
CA TYR A 315 3.79 12.58 -13.34
C TYR A 315 3.48 13.16 -11.96
N GLY A 316 2.44 13.98 -11.81
CA GLY A 316 2.01 14.49 -10.52
C GLY A 316 1.48 13.34 -9.66
N GLY A 317 0.41 12.70 -10.13
CA GLY A 317 -0.14 11.50 -9.52
C GLY A 317 -1.54 11.75 -9.00
N SER A 318 -1.71 11.86 -7.69
CA SER A 318 -2.99 12.18 -7.06
C SER A 318 -2.82 13.28 -6.05
N GLY A 319 -3.81 14.16 -5.92
CA GLY A 319 -3.68 15.39 -5.17
C GLY A 319 -3.48 16.57 -6.11
N ARG A 320 -3.55 17.78 -5.54
CA ARG A 320 -3.39 19.01 -6.32
C ARG A 320 -1.92 19.34 -6.49
N ASP A 321 -1.39 19.05 -7.67
CA ASP A 321 0.02 19.13 -7.96
C ASP A 321 0.42 20.44 -8.64
N ILE A 322 1.66 20.84 -8.42
CA ILE A 322 2.28 21.99 -9.09
C ILE A 322 3.50 21.50 -9.85
N MET A 323 3.46 21.60 -11.18
CA MET A 323 4.50 21.05 -12.03
C MET A 323 5.12 22.11 -12.94
N TYR A 324 6.45 22.09 -13.04
CA TYR A 324 7.24 22.98 -13.90
C TYR A 324 8.22 22.18 -14.77
N GLY A 325 8.01 22.13 -16.08
CA GLY A 325 8.91 21.46 -17.04
C GLY A 325 10.26 22.15 -17.09
N GLY A 326 10.24 23.45 -17.40
CA GLY A 326 11.42 24.28 -17.42
C GLY A 326 11.89 24.52 -18.85
N SER A 327 13.14 24.18 -19.18
CA SER A 327 13.63 24.29 -20.56
C SER A 327 13.80 22.90 -21.15
N GLY A 328 13.15 22.62 -22.27
CA GLY A 328 13.25 21.28 -22.81
C GLY A 328 12.20 20.97 -23.84
N ARG A 329 12.04 19.69 -24.14
CA ARG A 329 10.79 19.20 -24.70
C ARG A 329 10.29 18.22 -23.67
N ASP A 330 9.37 18.71 -22.86
CA ASP A 330 8.93 18.03 -21.66
C ASP A 330 7.61 17.32 -21.91
N THR A 331 7.31 16.36 -21.05
CA THR A 331 6.08 15.58 -21.09
C THR A 331 5.53 15.52 -19.69
N MET A 332 4.35 16.10 -19.48
CA MET A 332 3.76 16.32 -18.17
C MET A 332 2.37 15.72 -18.13
N TYR A 333 2.10 14.98 -17.06
CA TYR A 333 0.80 14.43 -16.71
C TYR A 333 0.50 14.89 -15.28
N GLY A 334 -0.53 15.70 -15.07
CA GLY A 334 -0.92 16.18 -13.75
C GLY A 334 -1.39 15.01 -12.91
N GLY A 335 -2.46 14.35 -13.35
CA GLY A 335 -2.88 13.12 -12.71
C GLY A 335 -4.38 13.09 -12.46
N ILE A 336 -4.76 12.99 -11.20
CA ILE A 336 -6.12 13.18 -10.73
C ILE A 336 -6.15 14.39 -9.80
N ASP A 337 -7.29 15.06 -9.72
CA ASP A 337 -7.52 16.32 -8.99
C ASP A 337 -6.98 17.57 -9.73
N ASP A 338 -7.27 18.75 -9.19
CA ASP A 338 -6.96 20.03 -9.86
C ASP A 338 -5.45 20.33 -9.85
N ASP A 339 -4.83 20.29 -11.02
CA ASP A 339 -3.39 20.47 -11.18
C ASP A 339 -3.03 21.80 -11.83
N THR A 340 -1.81 22.27 -11.55
CA THR A 340 -1.22 23.43 -12.23
C THR A 340 0.06 23.04 -12.94
N LEU A 341 0.01 23.03 -14.28
CA LEU A 341 1.10 22.58 -15.13
C LEU A 341 1.66 23.73 -15.96
N LYS A 342 2.97 23.93 -15.88
CA LYS A 342 3.71 24.89 -16.71
C LYS A 342 4.84 24.18 -17.47
N GLY A 343 4.70 24.06 -18.79
CA GLY A 343 5.71 23.47 -19.69
C GLY A 343 7.02 24.26 -19.66
N GLY A 344 6.94 25.54 -19.99
CA GLY A 344 8.07 26.46 -19.89
C GLY A 344 8.56 26.87 -21.27
N SER A 345 9.75 26.43 -21.67
CA SER A 345 10.29 26.73 -23.00
C SER A 345 10.61 25.46 -23.76
N GLY A 346 10.22 25.46 -25.03
CA GLY A 346 10.39 24.38 -25.99
C GLY A 346 9.03 23.77 -26.34
N ASN A 347 9.02 22.63 -27.01
CA ASN A 347 7.77 22.09 -27.57
C ASN A 347 7.25 20.99 -26.66
N ASP A 348 6.35 21.32 -25.76
CA ASP A 348 5.95 20.47 -24.66
C ASP A 348 4.67 19.69 -24.97
N PHE A 349 4.52 18.55 -24.29
CA PHE A 349 3.26 17.83 -24.20
C PHE A 349 2.75 17.94 -22.77
N ILE A 350 1.56 18.50 -22.58
CA ILE A 350 0.97 18.70 -21.27
C ILE A 350 -0.43 18.12 -21.30
N ALA A 351 -0.66 17.14 -20.43
CA ALA A 351 -1.98 16.66 -20.11
C ALA A 351 -2.26 16.99 -18.64
N GLY A 352 -3.33 17.74 -18.39
CA GLY A 352 -3.81 18.01 -17.03
C GLY A 352 -4.10 16.69 -16.32
N ASP A 353 -4.87 15.85 -16.98
CA ASP A 353 -5.06 14.49 -16.48
C ASP A 353 -3.98 13.50 -16.86
N ALA A 354 -3.86 12.43 -16.08
CA ALA A 354 -3.16 11.21 -16.49
C ALA A 354 -3.86 10.62 -17.71
N GLY A 355 -3.49 11.11 -18.90
CA GLY A 355 -4.09 10.75 -20.17
C GLY A 355 -4.11 9.25 -20.37
N ASN A 356 -5.23 8.61 -20.02
CA ASN A 356 -5.63 7.23 -20.26
C ASN A 356 -4.48 6.20 -20.39
N GLN A 357 -3.45 6.27 -19.53
CA GLN A 357 -2.25 5.46 -19.69
C GLN A 357 -2.50 3.97 -19.36
N ASN A 358 -3.71 3.66 -18.87
CA ASN A 358 -4.25 2.32 -18.79
C ASN A 358 -5.35 2.18 -19.86
N ASN A 359 -4.96 1.70 -21.05
CA ASN A 359 -5.77 1.43 -22.27
C ASN A 359 -7.04 0.54 -22.10
N ASN A 360 -7.74 0.59 -20.97
CA ASN A 360 -8.80 -0.33 -20.63
C ASN A 360 -10.06 0.35 -20.05
N ILE A 361 -10.07 1.69 -19.97
CA ILE A 361 -11.24 2.49 -19.59
C ILE A 361 -12.03 2.87 -20.86
N SER A 362 -13.34 2.69 -20.83
CA SER A 362 -14.28 3.01 -21.91
C SER A 362 -15.38 3.90 -21.38
N VAL A 363 -15.75 4.95 -22.12
CA VAL A 363 -16.78 5.90 -21.71
C VAL A 363 -18.07 5.65 -22.48
N TYR A 364 -19.21 5.69 -21.78
CA TYR A 364 -20.54 5.65 -22.38
C TYR A 364 -21.50 6.54 -21.58
N ARG A 365 -22.12 7.52 -22.25
CA ARG A 365 -23.09 8.46 -21.66
C ARG A 365 -22.63 9.17 -20.38
N GLY A 366 -21.34 9.51 -20.30
CA GLY A 366 -20.75 10.17 -19.14
C GLY A 366 -20.38 9.25 -17.98
N HIS A 367 -20.61 7.93 -18.11
CA HIS A 367 -20.12 6.92 -17.17
C HIS A 367 -18.83 6.29 -17.72
N GLN A 368 -17.92 5.94 -16.81
CA GLN A 368 -16.66 5.26 -17.13
C GLN A 368 -16.76 3.77 -16.77
N TYR A 369 -16.24 2.93 -17.66
CA TYR A 369 -16.29 1.48 -17.54
C TYR A 369 -14.91 0.86 -17.74
N LEU A 370 -14.52 -0.05 -16.86
CA LEU A 370 -13.24 -0.76 -16.90
C LEU A 370 -13.47 -2.26 -16.74
N LEU A 371 -12.78 -3.09 -17.53
CA LEU A 371 -12.70 -4.53 -17.28
C LEU A 371 -11.48 -4.82 -16.37
N THR A 372 -11.66 -5.54 -15.27
CA THR A 372 -10.56 -5.88 -14.35
C THR A 372 -9.40 -6.55 -15.10
N SER A 373 -8.16 -6.33 -14.65
CA SER A 373 -6.97 -6.90 -15.27
C SER A 373 -6.70 -8.35 -14.84
N VAL A 374 -7.22 -8.73 -13.67
CA VAL A 374 -7.10 -10.07 -13.08
C VAL A 374 -8.48 -10.71 -12.98
N ALA A 375 -8.53 -12.00 -13.33
CA ALA A 375 -9.72 -12.83 -13.14
C ALA A 375 -9.78 -13.34 -11.69
N GLY A 376 -10.98 -13.37 -11.13
CA GLY A 376 -11.20 -13.73 -9.74
C GLY A 376 -12.66 -14.03 -9.46
N THR A 377 -12.98 -14.06 -8.18
CA THR A 377 -14.36 -14.15 -7.66
C THR A 377 -15.11 -12.84 -7.86
N TRP A 378 -16.44 -12.88 -7.78
CA TRP A 378 -17.27 -11.68 -7.83
C TRP A 378 -16.92 -10.70 -6.69
N ASP A 379 -16.68 -11.22 -5.47
CA ASP A 379 -16.31 -10.40 -4.32
C ASP A 379 -14.96 -9.69 -4.51
N GLU A 380 -13.96 -10.36 -5.09
CA GLU A 380 -12.67 -9.75 -5.43
C GLU A 380 -12.82 -8.66 -6.50
N ALA A 381 -13.63 -8.91 -7.53
CA ALA A 381 -13.90 -7.92 -8.57
C ALA A 381 -14.68 -6.72 -8.02
N GLN A 382 -15.63 -6.94 -7.11
CA GLN A 382 -16.37 -5.88 -6.42
C GLN A 382 -15.50 -5.10 -5.43
N ALA A 383 -14.56 -5.74 -4.74
CA ALA A 383 -13.60 -5.07 -3.86
C ALA A 383 -12.67 -4.15 -4.68
N GLU A 384 -12.21 -4.60 -5.84
CA GLU A 384 -11.43 -3.78 -6.76
C GLU A 384 -12.24 -2.61 -7.31
N ALA A 385 -13.51 -2.84 -7.68
CA ALA A 385 -14.43 -1.77 -8.06
C ALA A 385 -14.55 -0.70 -6.98
N LYS A 386 -14.65 -1.11 -5.70
CA LYS A 386 -14.70 -0.18 -4.56
C LYS A 386 -13.40 0.57 -4.34
N ARG A 387 -12.24 -0.09 -4.55
CA ARG A 387 -10.92 0.56 -4.48
C ARG A 387 -10.78 1.64 -5.56
N LEU A 388 -11.34 1.39 -6.73
CA LEU A 388 -11.43 2.31 -7.85
C LEU A 388 -12.70 3.18 -7.80
N GLY A 389 -13.19 3.55 -6.61
CA GLY A 389 -14.28 4.53 -6.44
C GLY A 389 -15.64 4.20 -7.07
N GLY A 390 -15.86 2.97 -7.54
CA GLY A 390 -17.05 2.54 -8.28
C GLY A 390 -17.75 1.30 -7.69
N ASN A 391 -18.46 0.59 -8.57
CA ASN A 391 -19.08 -0.71 -8.32
C ASN A 391 -18.93 -1.60 -9.55
N LEU A 392 -19.14 -2.90 -9.42
CA LEU A 392 -19.47 -3.69 -10.60
C LEU A 392 -20.73 -3.12 -11.28
N VAL A 393 -20.72 -3.17 -12.61
CA VAL A 393 -21.63 -2.38 -13.46
C VAL A 393 -23.11 -2.64 -13.18
N THR A 394 -23.85 -1.54 -13.10
CA THR A 394 -25.32 -1.49 -13.16
C THR A 394 -25.73 -1.37 -14.62
N ILE A 395 -26.81 -2.06 -15.01
CA ILE A 395 -27.33 -1.95 -16.38
C ILE A 395 -28.77 -1.44 -16.30
N ASN A 396 -28.97 -0.22 -16.79
CA ASN A 396 -30.18 0.56 -16.61
C ASN A 396 -31.11 0.50 -17.83
N ASP A 397 -30.59 0.25 -19.03
CA ASP A 397 -31.40 0.11 -20.25
C ASP A 397 -30.81 -0.84 -21.31
N ALA A 398 -31.60 -1.10 -22.35
CA ALA A 398 -31.22 -2.00 -23.45
C ALA A 398 -30.08 -1.46 -24.34
N ALA A 399 -29.87 -0.13 -24.38
CA ALA A 399 -28.79 0.48 -25.15
C ALA A 399 -27.44 0.28 -24.44
N GLU A 400 -27.41 0.50 -23.13
CA GLU A 400 -26.27 0.22 -22.27
C GLU A 400 -25.91 -1.28 -22.27
N GLN A 401 -26.91 -2.16 -22.11
CA GLN A 401 -26.74 -3.62 -22.27
C GLN A 401 -26.02 -3.98 -23.57
N THR A 402 -26.51 -3.43 -24.69
CA THR A 402 -25.96 -3.71 -26.02
C THR A 402 -24.53 -3.20 -26.15
N TRP A 403 -24.26 -2.01 -25.63
CA TRP A 403 -22.93 -1.40 -25.68
C TRP A 403 -21.92 -2.21 -24.85
N LEU A 404 -22.24 -2.55 -23.60
CA LEU A 404 -21.41 -3.36 -22.71
C LEU A 404 -21.08 -4.73 -23.32
N PHE A 405 -22.08 -5.41 -23.90
CA PHE A 405 -21.87 -6.68 -24.58
C PHE A 405 -20.91 -6.52 -25.77
N ASN A 406 -21.10 -5.52 -26.63
CA ASN A 406 -20.23 -5.33 -27.77
C ASN A 406 -18.79 -5.00 -27.34
N LYS A 407 -18.63 -4.20 -26.28
CA LYS A 407 -17.34 -3.75 -25.77
C LYS A 407 -16.56 -4.87 -25.08
N PHE A 408 -17.20 -5.60 -24.16
CA PHE A 408 -16.55 -6.57 -23.27
C PHE A 408 -17.04 -8.01 -23.51
N GLY A 409 -18.33 -8.21 -23.74
CA GLY A 409 -19.00 -9.53 -23.73
C GLY A 409 -18.86 -10.35 -25.00
N SER A 410 -18.42 -9.74 -26.09
CA SER A 410 -18.10 -10.42 -27.34
C SER A 410 -16.82 -11.27 -27.25
N LYS A 411 -16.02 -11.07 -26.20
CA LYS A 411 -14.69 -11.69 -26.04
C LYS A 411 -14.63 -12.68 -24.88
N GLU A 412 -15.42 -12.47 -23.82
CA GLU A 412 -15.44 -13.32 -22.64
C GLU A 412 -16.73 -13.18 -21.82
N LEU A 413 -16.90 -14.06 -20.84
CA LEU A 413 -17.90 -13.95 -19.78
C LEU A 413 -17.32 -13.08 -18.65
N PHE A 414 -18.12 -12.18 -18.08
CA PHE A 414 -17.66 -11.30 -16.99
C PHE A 414 -18.75 -11.04 -15.94
N TRP A 415 -18.31 -10.65 -14.74
CA TRP A 415 -19.17 -10.27 -13.63
C TRP A 415 -19.84 -8.90 -13.86
N ILE A 416 -21.13 -8.82 -13.53
CA ILE A 416 -21.88 -7.56 -13.41
C ILE A 416 -22.36 -7.37 -11.96
N GLY A 417 -22.80 -6.18 -11.59
CA GLY A 417 -23.08 -5.83 -10.19
C GLY A 417 -24.36 -6.41 -9.59
N LEU A 418 -25.08 -7.30 -10.29
CA LEU A 418 -26.35 -7.87 -9.80
C LEU A 418 -26.07 -9.14 -8.98
N THR A 419 -26.59 -9.21 -7.76
CA THR A 419 -26.45 -10.35 -6.85
C THR A 419 -27.66 -10.46 -5.94
N ASP A 420 -27.95 -11.65 -5.42
CA ASP A 420 -28.94 -11.87 -4.37
C ASP A 420 -28.34 -12.25 -3.01
N LYS A 421 -27.01 -12.04 -2.84
CA LYS A 421 -26.23 -12.35 -1.63
C LYS A 421 -26.83 -11.92 -0.28
N SER A 422 -27.66 -10.88 -0.30
CA SER A 422 -28.34 -10.40 0.91
C SER A 422 -29.57 -11.22 1.31
N ARG A 423 -30.24 -11.83 0.34
CA ARG A 423 -31.45 -12.64 0.49
C ARG A 423 -31.67 -13.41 -0.82
N GLU A 424 -31.56 -14.72 -0.72
CA GLU A 424 -31.85 -15.70 -1.77
C GLU A 424 -33.09 -15.33 -2.62
N GLY A 425 -32.92 -15.34 -3.94
CA GLY A 425 -33.95 -15.02 -4.94
C GLY A 425 -34.32 -13.53 -5.03
N ASN A 426 -33.68 -12.65 -4.25
CA ASN A 426 -33.93 -11.21 -4.25
C ASN A 426 -32.74 -10.42 -4.81
N TRP A 427 -32.61 -10.47 -6.13
CA TRP A 427 -31.57 -9.83 -6.92
C TRP A 427 -31.58 -8.30 -6.82
N LYS A 428 -30.45 -7.73 -6.42
CA LYS A 428 -30.21 -6.30 -6.28
C LYS A 428 -28.88 -5.91 -6.92
N TRP A 429 -28.81 -4.67 -7.40
CA TRP A 429 -27.55 -4.07 -7.80
C TRP A 429 -26.74 -3.72 -6.56
N VAL A 430 -25.45 -4.03 -6.58
CA VAL A 430 -24.51 -3.69 -5.50
C VAL A 430 -24.30 -2.18 -5.37
N SER A 431 -24.55 -1.41 -6.43
CA SER A 431 -24.62 0.05 -6.40
C SER A 431 -25.76 0.58 -5.51
N GLY A 432 -26.76 -0.25 -5.21
CA GLY A 432 -27.98 0.12 -4.50
C GLY A 432 -29.08 0.72 -5.39
N GLU A 433 -28.81 0.88 -6.69
CA GLU A 433 -29.79 1.38 -7.66
C GLU A 433 -31.00 0.45 -7.78
N SER A 434 -32.15 1.06 -8.08
CA SER A 434 -33.38 0.30 -8.30
C SER A 434 -33.25 -0.49 -9.59
N ALA A 435 -33.38 -1.80 -9.46
CA ALA A 435 -33.16 -2.70 -10.57
C ALA A 435 -34.41 -2.72 -11.49
N THR A 436 -34.54 -1.73 -12.37
CA THR A 436 -35.71 -1.49 -13.23
C THR A 436 -35.63 -2.20 -14.59
N TYR A 437 -34.42 -2.49 -15.07
CA TYR A 437 -34.16 -3.28 -16.28
C TYR A 437 -33.70 -4.70 -15.92
N ARG A 438 -34.09 -5.69 -16.73
CA ARG A 438 -33.66 -7.10 -16.64
C ARG A 438 -33.51 -7.67 -18.04
N ASN A 439 -32.48 -8.47 -18.24
CA ASN A 439 -32.23 -9.16 -19.50
C ASN A 439 -31.72 -10.59 -19.27
N TRP A 440 -32.40 -11.37 -18.42
CA TRP A 440 -32.06 -12.78 -18.17
C TRP A 440 -32.25 -13.66 -19.42
N SER A 441 -31.38 -14.65 -19.60
CA SER A 441 -31.55 -15.67 -20.65
C SER A 441 -32.83 -16.49 -20.42
N PRO A 442 -33.44 -17.08 -21.46
CA PRO A 442 -34.64 -17.90 -21.29
C PRO A 442 -34.42 -19.05 -20.30
N GLY A 443 -35.16 -19.02 -19.19
CA GLY A 443 -35.05 -20.01 -18.12
C GLY A 443 -34.25 -19.52 -16.91
N GLU A 444 -33.56 -18.39 -16.99
CA GLU A 444 -32.78 -17.79 -15.89
C GLU A 444 -33.59 -16.76 -15.08
N PRO A 445 -33.23 -16.52 -13.80
CA PRO A 445 -32.20 -17.21 -13.02
C PRO A 445 -32.65 -18.61 -12.56
N ASN A 446 -31.83 -19.65 -12.78
CA ASN A 446 -32.19 -21.05 -12.49
C ASN A 446 -31.33 -21.76 -11.45
N ASN A 447 -30.27 -21.12 -10.94
CA ASN A 447 -29.38 -21.78 -10.00
C ASN A 447 -29.95 -21.89 -8.57
N SER A 448 -31.12 -21.30 -8.32
CA SER A 448 -31.87 -21.45 -7.07
C SER A 448 -32.21 -22.90 -6.67
N THR A 449 -32.07 -23.91 -7.54
CA THR A 449 -32.27 -25.32 -7.17
C THR A 449 -31.65 -26.32 -8.17
N ILE A 450 -30.33 -26.48 -8.18
CA ILE A 450 -29.70 -27.66 -8.78
C ILE A 450 -28.84 -28.39 -7.74
N TYR A 451 -29.25 -29.63 -7.42
CA TYR A 451 -28.74 -30.55 -6.39
C TYR A 451 -29.36 -30.45 -4.98
N GLY A 452 -30.66 -30.74 -4.90
CA GLY A 452 -31.33 -31.39 -3.77
C GLY A 452 -30.73 -31.19 -2.36
N SER A 453 -31.36 -30.29 -1.59
CA SER A 453 -31.36 -30.28 -0.12
C SER A 453 -30.03 -29.94 0.61
N GLN A 454 -29.35 -28.87 0.20
CA GLN A 454 -28.37 -28.17 1.04
C GLN A 454 -28.61 -26.65 0.98
N PRO A 455 -28.35 -25.88 2.06
CA PRO A 455 -28.47 -24.42 2.02
C PRO A 455 -27.54 -23.86 0.95
N GLU A 456 -28.09 -22.99 0.10
CA GLU A 456 -27.54 -22.52 -1.18
C GLU A 456 -26.23 -21.71 -1.01
N GLY A 457 -25.46 -21.60 -2.11
CA GLY A 457 -24.31 -20.70 -2.20
C GLY A 457 -24.78 -19.32 -2.69
N GLU A 458 -23.97 -18.26 -2.54
CA GLU A 458 -24.37 -16.92 -2.99
C GLU A 458 -24.35 -16.86 -4.53
N ASP A 459 -25.41 -16.32 -5.15
CA ASP A 459 -25.53 -16.22 -6.61
C ASP A 459 -25.18 -14.80 -7.13
N TYR A 460 -24.48 -14.79 -8.27
CA TYR A 460 -23.94 -13.60 -8.91
C TYR A 460 -24.25 -13.61 -10.41
N ALA A 461 -24.62 -12.45 -10.95
CA ALA A 461 -24.95 -12.36 -12.37
C ALA A 461 -23.70 -12.17 -13.23
N VAL A 462 -23.72 -12.80 -14.40
CA VAL A 462 -22.71 -12.67 -15.44
C VAL A 462 -23.34 -12.28 -16.77
N MET A 463 -22.50 -11.70 -17.63
CA MET A 463 -22.85 -11.40 -19.00
C MET A 463 -21.67 -11.70 -19.94
N GLY A 464 -21.96 -12.22 -21.13
CA GLY A 464 -20.96 -12.53 -22.15
C GLY A 464 -21.17 -13.92 -22.76
N TRP A 465 -20.60 -14.15 -23.96
CA TRP A 465 -20.95 -15.29 -24.84
C TRP A 465 -22.46 -15.37 -25.18
N GLY A 466 -22.82 -16.09 -26.26
CA GLY A 466 -24.22 -16.43 -26.54
C GLY A 466 -25.18 -15.27 -26.88
N ASP A 467 -26.41 -15.36 -26.35
CA ASP A 467 -27.63 -14.60 -26.72
C ASP A 467 -27.69 -13.15 -26.20
N ARG A 468 -26.58 -12.64 -25.65
CA ARG A 468 -26.45 -11.30 -25.06
C ARG A 468 -27.28 -11.09 -23.80
N ALA A 469 -27.79 -12.15 -23.18
CA ALA A 469 -28.57 -12.08 -21.96
C ALA A 469 -27.73 -12.47 -20.73
N TRP A 470 -28.30 -12.26 -19.54
CA TRP A 470 -27.65 -12.51 -18.25
C TRP A 470 -27.88 -13.95 -17.81
N ASN A 471 -26.89 -14.49 -17.12
CA ASN A 471 -26.96 -15.78 -16.45
C ASN A 471 -26.50 -15.62 -14.98
N ASP A 472 -26.87 -16.54 -14.10
CA ASP A 472 -26.44 -16.61 -12.71
C ASP A 472 -25.39 -17.71 -12.51
N LEU A 473 -24.42 -17.45 -11.64
CA LEU A 473 -23.39 -18.39 -11.20
C LEU A 473 -23.28 -18.36 -9.68
N SER A 474 -23.08 -19.53 -9.07
CA SER A 474 -22.86 -19.68 -7.63
C SER A 474 -21.38 -19.63 -7.29
N ASP A 475 -21.04 -19.15 -6.09
CA ASP A 475 -19.72 -19.35 -5.47
C ASP A 475 -19.30 -20.83 -5.32
N ARG A 476 -20.21 -21.79 -5.53
CA ARG A 476 -19.91 -23.23 -5.54
C ARG A 476 -19.58 -23.77 -6.92
N ASP A 477 -19.77 -23.00 -7.99
CA ASP A 477 -19.44 -23.45 -9.33
C ASP A 477 -17.93 -23.60 -9.50
N PRO A 478 -17.42 -24.65 -10.17
CA PRO A 478 -15.99 -24.90 -10.32
C PRO A 478 -15.19 -23.78 -11.02
N TRP A 479 -15.89 -22.84 -11.68
CA TRP A 479 -15.30 -21.76 -12.46
C TRP A 479 -15.56 -20.36 -11.88
N HIS A 480 -16.15 -20.24 -10.70
CA HIS A 480 -16.56 -18.96 -10.08
C HIS A 480 -15.38 -18.03 -9.73
N ASN A 481 -14.14 -18.49 -9.79
CA ASN A 481 -12.93 -17.74 -9.44
C ASN A 481 -12.10 -17.32 -10.65
N ASN A 482 -12.62 -17.46 -11.86
CA ASN A 482 -11.85 -17.25 -13.09
C ASN A 482 -12.53 -16.28 -14.07
N LEU A 483 -13.33 -15.34 -13.57
CA LEU A 483 -13.97 -14.31 -14.39
C LEU A 483 -13.47 -12.91 -14.00
N ARG A 484 -13.41 -12.03 -14.99
CA ARG A 484 -13.12 -10.61 -14.78
C ARG A 484 -14.42 -9.86 -14.53
N GLY A 485 -14.37 -8.70 -13.90
CA GLY A 485 -15.54 -7.86 -13.66
C GLY A 485 -15.52 -6.61 -14.52
N VAL A 486 -16.69 -6.20 -15.03
CA VAL A 486 -16.82 -4.85 -15.57
C VAL A 486 -17.25 -3.94 -14.43
N ILE A 487 -16.40 -2.95 -14.16
CA ILE A 487 -16.56 -1.92 -13.17
C ILE A 487 -17.22 -0.74 -13.84
N GLU A 488 -18.33 -0.28 -13.28
CA GLU A 488 -18.91 1.03 -13.55
C GLU A 488 -18.53 1.96 -12.41
N ILE A 489 -17.93 3.07 -12.79
CA ILE A 489 -17.54 4.08 -11.85
C ILE A 489 -18.69 5.09 -11.78
N ASN A 490 -19.55 4.93 -10.78
CA ASN A 490 -20.66 5.84 -10.51
C ASN A 490 -20.23 6.86 -9.46
N GLN A 491 -20.06 8.13 -9.86
CA GLN A 491 -20.55 9.28 -9.10
C GLN A 491 -20.80 10.52 -9.97
N PRO A 492 -22.07 10.94 -10.05
CA PRO A 492 -22.48 12.33 -10.13
C PRO A 492 -22.97 12.78 -8.75
N SER A 493 -22.07 13.20 -7.84
CA SER A 493 -22.43 14.14 -6.73
C SER A 493 -21.25 14.80 -6.01
N THR A 494 -20.02 14.42 -6.31
CA THR A 494 -18.90 15.37 -6.37
C THR A 494 -18.48 15.38 -7.84
N LYS A 495 -18.38 16.57 -8.46
CA LYS A 495 -17.31 16.76 -9.46
C LYS A 495 -16.04 16.21 -8.77
N ASP A 496 -15.16 15.54 -9.49
CA ASP A 496 -13.88 15.05 -8.95
C ASP A 496 -14.00 13.70 -8.24
N ALA A 497 -14.02 12.61 -9.00
CA ALA A 497 -13.68 11.32 -8.40
C ALA A 497 -12.80 10.43 -9.26
N ILE A 498 -12.92 10.36 -10.60
CA ILE A 498 -12.03 9.49 -11.39
C ILE A 498 -11.68 10.13 -12.76
N ILE A 499 -10.50 10.74 -12.79
CA ILE A 499 -9.70 11.13 -13.97
C ILE A 499 -10.22 12.37 -14.71
N GLY A 500 -10.57 13.41 -13.94
CA GLY A 500 -9.98 14.69 -14.27
C GLY A 500 -10.27 15.88 -13.37
N GLY A 501 -9.28 16.76 -13.24
CA GLY A 501 -9.32 17.99 -12.44
C GLY A 501 -9.81 19.20 -13.23
N ASP A 502 -10.21 20.28 -12.55
CA ASP A 502 -10.36 21.58 -13.22
C ASP A 502 -8.94 22.19 -13.39
N ASP A 503 -8.23 21.80 -14.44
CA ASP A 503 -6.79 22.01 -14.55
C ASP A 503 -6.38 23.40 -15.07
N VAL A 504 -5.19 23.84 -14.68
CA VAL A 504 -4.56 25.04 -15.22
C VAL A 504 -3.32 24.67 -16.03
N ILE A 505 -3.45 24.76 -17.35
CA ILE A 505 -2.42 24.35 -18.31
C ILE A 505 -1.81 25.59 -18.96
N ILE A 506 -0.49 25.74 -18.78
CA ILE A 506 0.31 26.80 -19.39
C ILE A 506 1.42 26.14 -20.22
N GLY A 507 1.27 26.11 -21.55
CA GLY A 507 2.32 25.63 -22.45
C GLY A 507 3.62 26.43 -22.28
N GLY A 508 3.54 27.74 -22.51
CA GLY A 508 4.67 28.65 -22.41
C GLY A 508 5.18 29.03 -23.79
N ARG A 509 6.50 29.04 -23.97
CA ARG A 509 7.15 29.37 -25.25
C ARG A 509 7.40 28.10 -26.04
N GLY A 510 7.05 28.11 -27.32
CA GLY A 510 7.24 26.98 -28.22
C GLY A 510 5.94 26.60 -28.91
N SER A 511 5.92 25.40 -29.47
CA SER A 511 4.74 24.81 -30.09
C SER A 511 4.28 23.63 -29.25
N ASP A 512 3.26 23.86 -28.44
CA ASP A 512 2.84 22.93 -27.39
C ASP A 512 1.59 22.14 -27.80
N THR A 513 1.46 20.94 -27.24
CA THR A 513 0.24 20.13 -27.31
C THR A 513 -0.36 20.05 -25.93
N LEU A 514 -1.58 20.57 -25.78
CA LEU A 514 -2.28 20.73 -24.52
C LEU A 514 -3.53 19.83 -24.54
N VAL A 515 -3.72 19.08 -23.47
CA VAL A 515 -4.85 18.17 -23.26
C VAL A 515 -5.39 18.47 -21.86
N GLY A 516 -6.62 18.95 -21.78
CA GLY A 516 -7.27 19.24 -20.49
C GLY A 516 -7.60 17.94 -19.77
N GLY A 517 -8.42 17.14 -20.43
CA GLY A 517 -8.98 15.92 -19.90
C GLY A 517 -10.45 16.12 -19.51
N SER A 518 -10.86 15.60 -18.36
CA SER A 518 -12.23 15.78 -17.86
C SER A 518 -12.26 16.91 -16.85
N GLY A 519 -13.04 17.96 -17.06
CA GLY A 519 -13.03 19.06 -16.10
C GLY A 519 -13.52 20.34 -16.72
N ALA A 520 -13.49 21.42 -15.95
CA ALA A 520 -13.58 22.78 -16.48
C ALA A 520 -12.18 23.39 -16.53
N ASP A 521 -11.47 23.08 -17.61
CA ASP A 521 -10.03 23.35 -17.73
C ASP A 521 -9.74 24.78 -18.18
N LYS A 522 -8.54 25.25 -17.84
CA LYS A 522 -8.03 26.56 -18.24
C LYS A 522 -6.73 26.41 -19.01
N PHE A 523 -6.81 26.72 -20.30
CA PHE A 523 -5.66 26.86 -21.17
C PHE A 523 -5.20 28.32 -21.16
N VAL A 524 -4.10 28.60 -20.45
CA VAL A 524 -3.66 29.96 -20.13
C VAL A 524 -2.51 30.40 -21.03
N PHE A 525 -2.73 31.47 -21.80
CA PHE A 525 -1.76 32.09 -22.68
C PHE A 525 -1.31 33.44 -22.13
N LYS A 526 -0.07 33.49 -21.63
CA LYS A 526 0.46 34.68 -20.94
C LYS A 526 1.19 35.61 -21.90
N ARG A 527 0.98 36.92 -21.72
CA ARG A 527 1.62 37.92 -22.57
C ARG A 527 3.14 37.87 -22.47
N ASN A 528 3.81 37.87 -23.63
CA ASN A 528 5.29 37.77 -23.80
C ASN A 528 5.90 36.39 -23.42
N GLU A 529 5.07 35.46 -22.97
CA GLU A 529 5.47 34.09 -22.67
C GLU A 529 4.86 33.09 -23.65
N SER A 530 3.76 33.43 -24.34
CA SER A 530 3.09 32.57 -25.33
C SER A 530 2.58 33.38 -26.53
N LEU A 531 2.20 32.69 -27.62
CA LEU A 531 1.69 33.25 -28.88
C LEU A 531 2.69 34.19 -29.58
N LEU A 532 3.97 33.88 -29.46
CA LEU A 532 5.06 34.59 -30.13
C LEU A 532 5.10 34.26 -31.63
N PRO A 533 5.76 35.10 -32.46
CA PRO A 533 5.82 34.86 -33.90
C PRO A 533 6.34 33.47 -34.27
N GLY A 534 5.51 32.69 -34.97
CA GLY A 534 5.86 31.35 -35.45
C GLY A 534 5.55 30.22 -34.47
N GLU A 535 5.00 30.51 -33.29
CA GLU A 535 4.46 29.49 -32.37
C GLU A 535 3.14 28.94 -32.91
N PHE A 536 2.95 27.63 -32.75
CA PHE A 536 1.77 26.89 -33.15
C PHE A 536 1.43 25.90 -32.06
N ASP A 537 0.40 26.20 -31.29
CA ASP A 537 -0.10 25.36 -30.19
C ASP A 537 -1.35 24.60 -30.61
N VAL A 538 -1.59 23.46 -29.99
CA VAL A 538 -2.77 22.62 -30.24
C VAL A 538 -3.44 22.28 -28.91
N ILE A 539 -4.73 22.57 -28.79
CA ILE A 539 -5.58 22.04 -27.72
C ILE A 539 -6.38 20.89 -28.31
N LYS A 540 -6.26 19.69 -27.73
CA LYS A 540 -6.79 18.45 -28.33
C LYS A 540 -8.25 18.15 -28.00
N ASP A 541 -8.74 18.63 -26.87
CA ASP A 541 -9.98 18.15 -26.26
C ASP A 541 -10.81 19.27 -25.63
N PHE A 542 -10.69 20.50 -26.13
CA PHE A 542 -11.41 21.65 -25.61
C PHE A 542 -12.94 21.44 -25.60
N GLU A 543 -13.54 21.38 -24.41
CA GLU A 543 -14.98 21.23 -24.22
C GLU A 543 -15.68 22.60 -24.21
N VAL A 544 -16.38 22.89 -25.31
CA VAL A 544 -17.11 24.15 -25.52
C VAL A 544 -18.17 24.37 -24.42
N GLY A 545 -18.19 25.57 -23.84
CA GLY A 545 -19.09 25.96 -22.75
C GLY A 545 -18.62 25.53 -21.37
N VAL A 546 -17.63 24.65 -21.30
CA VAL A 546 -17.05 24.12 -20.05
C VAL A 546 -15.68 24.74 -19.83
N ASP A 547 -14.75 24.49 -20.75
CA ASP A 547 -13.37 24.95 -20.66
C ASP A 547 -13.22 26.45 -20.91
N LYS A 548 -12.03 26.96 -20.61
CA LYS A 548 -11.66 28.37 -20.78
C LYS A 548 -10.33 28.50 -21.49
N PHE A 549 -10.36 29.28 -22.56
CA PHE A 549 -9.19 29.86 -23.18
C PHE A 549 -8.89 31.21 -22.50
N GLU A 550 -7.83 31.28 -21.70
CA GLU A 550 -7.52 32.44 -20.86
C GLU A 550 -6.32 33.23 -21.37
N PHE A 551 -6.51 34.55 -21.53
CA PHE A 551 -5.45 35.49 -21.85
C PHE A 551 -5.02 36.26 -20.60
N GLN A 552 -3.81 36.01 -20.11
CA GLN A 552 -3.28 36.67 -18.91
C GLN A 552 -2.30 37.80 -19.26
N GLY A 553 -2.55 39.01 -18.77
CA GLY A 553 -1.68 40.18 -18.96
C GLY A 553 -1.86 40.90 -20.30
N TRP A 554 -2.89 40.54 -21.08
CA TRP A 554 -3.17 41.11 -22.40
C TRP A 554 -3.95 42.43 -22.36
N GLY A 555 -4.40 42.89 -21.18
CA GLY A 555 -4.87 44.26 -20.93
C GLY A 555 -6.08 44.36 -20.01
N ASN A 556 -6.16 45.44 -19.22
CA ASN A 556 -7.30 45.72 -18.33
C ASN A 556 -8.50 46.26 -19.14
N ASN A 557 -9.68 45.65 -19.01
CA ASN A 557 -10.96 46.01 -19.66
C ASN A 557 -11.17 45.53 -21.11
N ILE A 558 -10.67 44.34 -21.47
CA ILE A 558 -11.13 43.68 -22.70
C ILE A 558 -12.52 43.10 -22.43
N ASN A 559 -13.53 43.62 -23.14
CA ASN A 559 -14.87 43.04 -23.11
C ASN A 559 -14.86 41.80 -24.00
N ALA A 560 -14.94 40.60 -23.41
CA ALA A 560 -14.82 39.33 -24.11
C ALA A 560 -15.78 39.21 -25.30
N SER A 561 -17.03 39.68 -25.18
CA SER A 561 -17.99 39.62 -26.29
C SER A 561 -17.65 40.58 -27.43
N LYS A 562 -17.11 41.77 -27.14
CA LYS A 562 -16.63 42.68 -28.18
C LYS A 562 -15.37 42.16 -28.85
N TRP A 563 -14.45 41.60 -28.07
CA TRP A 563 -13.22 41.01 -28.60
C TRP A 563 -13.55 39.82 -29.50
N PHE A 564 -14.32 38.84 -29.01
CA PHE A 564 -14.69 37.64 -29.76
C PHE A 564 -15.38 37.96 -31.09
N ASN A 565 -16.35 38.88 -31.10
CA ASN A 565 -17.01 39.32 -32.33
C ASN A 565 -16.05 40.00 -33.32
N ASN A 566 -15.08 40.77 -32.81
CA ASN A 566 -14.05 41.36 -33.65
C ASN A 566 -13.13 40.29 -34.24
N GLU A 567 -12.70 39.30 -33.46
CA GLU A 567 -11.83 38.23 -33.96
C GLU A 567 -12.49 37.43 -35.08
N ILE A 568 -13.75 37.03 -34.92
CA ILE A 568 -14.49 36.32 -35.99
C ILE A 568 -14.61 37.19 -37.25
N SER A 569 -14.93 38.48 -37.09
CA SER A 569 -15.13 39.39 -38.23
C SER A 569 -13.83 39.83 -38.91
N GLN A 570 -12.70 39.84 -38.18
CA GLN A 570 -11.39 40.28 -38.66
C GLN A 570 -10.47 39.11 -39.05
N ARG A 571 -10.97 37.86 -39.03
CA ARG A 571 -10.28 36.59 -39.36
C ARG A 571 -9.28 36.09 -38.31
N GLY A 572 -9.39 36.57 -37.08
CA GLY A 572 -8.59 36.11 -35.95
C GLY A 572 -8.93 34.68 -35.53
N ILE A 573 -10.18 34.23 -35.67
CA ILE A 573 -10.56 32.81 -35.54
C ILE A 573 -11.23 32.35 -36.83
N ILE A 574 -10.77 31.24 -37.41
CA ILE A 574 -11.33 30.67 -38.64
C ILE A 574 -11.47 29.14 -38.53
N ASP A 575 -12.48 28.58 -39.19
CA ASP A 575 -12.57 27.13 -39.38
C ASP A 575 -11.50 26.65 -40.38
N THR A 576 -10.88 25.52 -40.06
CA THR A 576 -10.00 24.76 -40.93
C THR A 576 -10.53 23.34 -41.11
N GLN A 577 -9.79 22.48 -41.80
CA GLN A 577 -10.16 21.06 -41.92
C GLN A 577 -10.01 20.30 -40.59
N ASP A 578 -9.15 20.80 -39.67
CA ASP A 578 -8.72 20.11 -38.45
C ASP A 578 -9.32 20.76 -37.18
N GLY A 579 -10.18 21.77 -37.33
CA GLY A 579 -10.81 22.51 -36.23
C GLY A 579 -10.69 24.03 -36.35
N ALA A 580 -10.98 24.74 -35.26
CA ALA A 580 -10.98 26.20 -35.17
C ALA A 580 -9.56 26.72 -34.92
N LEU A 581 -9.06 27.57 -35.80
CA LEU A 581 -7.72 28.14 -35.72
C LEU A 581 -7.79 29.60 -35.27
N PHE A 582 -7.28 29.88 -34.07
CA PHE A 582 -7.02 31.23 -33.57
C PHE A 582 -5.64 31.72 -34.03
N ARG A 583 -5.57 32.97 -34.47
CA ARG A 583 -4.34 33.67 -34.86
C ARG A 583 -4.24 34.95 -34.06
N SER A 584 -3.20 35.03 -33.24
CA SER A 584 -2.87 36.22 -32.48
C SER A 584 -2.30 37.31 -33.40
N ASP A 585 -2.61 38.57 -33.10
CA ASP A 585 -1.99 39.75 -33.74
C ASP A 585 -0.46 39.77 -33.61
N TYR A 586 0.09 38.99 -32.66
CA TYR A 586 1.51 38.89 -32.38
C TYR A 586 2.20 37.75 -33.16
N GLY A 587 1.46 37.01 -33.98
CA GLY A 587 1.99 36.06 -34.95
C GLY A 587 2.08 34.60 -34.49
N GLY A 588 1.65 34.28 -33.27
CA GLY A 588 1.41 32.91 -32.81
C GLY A 588 -0.01 32.43 -33.11
N THR A 589 -0.21 31.12 -33.14
CA THR A 589 -1.50 30.50 -33.49
C THR A 589 -1.86 29.35 -32.55
N VAL A 590 -3.14 29.16 -32.29
CA VAL A 590 -3.67 28.01 -31.55
C VAL A 590 -4.74 27.32 -32.36
N LEU A 591 -4.62 26.00 -32.52
CA LEU A 591 -5.67 25.14 -33.07
C LEU A 591 -6.46 24.51 -31.92
N PHE A 592 -7.77 24.72 -31.92
CA PHE A 592 -8.72 23.91 -31.14
C PHE A 592 -9.10 22.72 -32.02
N GLU A 593 -8.45 21.57 -31.81
CA GLU A 593 -8.66 20.35 -32.60
C GLU A 593 -10.14 19.91 -32.48
N ASP A 594 -10.75 19.55 -33.61
CA ASP A 594 -12.14 19.07 -33.69
C ASP A 594 -13.24 20.03 -33.17
N VAL A 595 -12.92 21.30 -32.89
CA VAL A 595 -13.89 22.33 -32.51
C VAL A 595 -14.26 23.21 -33.71
N SER A 596 -15.54 23.56 -33.85
CA SER A 596 -16.02 24.51 -34.87
C SER A 596 -16.14 25.92 -34.31
N VAL A 597 -15.81 26.94 -35.12
CA VAL A 597 -16.00 28.36 -34.74
C VAL A 597 -17.46 28.68 -34.43
N ALA A 598 -18.41 27.97 -35.04
CA ALA A 598 -19.83 28.19 -34.80
C ALA A 598 -20.30 27.74 -33.41
N ASP A 599 -19.57 26.82 -32.78
CA ASP A 599 -19.89 26.31 -31.44
C ASP A 599 -19.30 27.20 -30.35
N LEU A 600 -18.18 27.88 -30.64
CA LEU A 600 -17.54 28.82 -29.73
C LEU A 600 -18.40 30.04 -29.43
N SER A 601 -18.27 30.53 -28.20
CA SER A 601 -18.96 31.68 -27.67
C SER A 601 -18.01 32.56 -26.86
N TYR A 602 -18.41 33.80 -26.60
CA TYR A 602 -17.57 34.70 -25.78
C TYR A 602 -17.36 34.20 -24.33
N SER A 603 -18.19 33.27 -23.84
CA SER A 603 -18.02 32.67 -22.50
C SER A 603 -16.91 31.64 -22.44
N ASP A 604 -16.40 31.17 -23.57
CA ASP A 604 -15.28 30.23 -23.65
C ASP A 604 -13.93 30.95 -23.50
N PHE A 605 -13.95 32.29 -23.49
CA PHE A 605 -12.77 33.15 -23.42
C PHE A 605 -12.77 33.96 -22.13
N SER A 606 -11.60 34.07 -21.51
CA SER A 606 -11.40 34.91 -20.33
C SER A 606 -10.13 35.76 -20.43
N PHE A 607 -10.13 36.88 -19.71
CA PHE A 607 -9.05 37.87 -19.72
C PHE A 607 -8.74 38.27 -18.29
N SER A 608 -7.48 38.15 -17.87
CA SER A 608 -7.03 38.44 -16.50
C SER A 608 -5.77 39.30 -16.43
#